data_AF-A0AB40B2B9-F1
#
_entry.id   AF-A0AB40B2B9-F1
#
_cell.length_a   1.000
_cell.length_b   1.000
_cell.length_c   1.000
_cell.angle_alpha   90.00
_cell.angle_beta   90.00
_cell.angle_gamma   90.00
#
_symmetry.space_group_name_H-M   'P 1'
#
loop_
_entity.id
_entity.type
_entity.pdbx_description
1 polymer ?
#
loop_
_entity_poly.entity_id
_entity_poly.type
_entity_poly.pdbx_seq_one_letter_code
_entity_poly.pdbx_strand_id
1 'polypeptide(L)'
;MLPLAIACVDAECKESWTWFLQVLCEDFGRPQNTGCVFMSDQQKGLIQAFKDLMPNIEITGIEYKKLLWTVASASTQVHFERHMTKLKEFNENAYNWVMQHDSHTWARMWELTGIPCKHAFSAIHCNKERPELYMHQFFTKATYLNVYKHSIQPVPSQDAWEITKLLDIHPWTVKKPPSRPRRKRTKKPNEPKNPYKVSRAGKNVGAWQLSSNWA
;
A
#
# COMPACT_ATOMS: atom_id res chain seq x y z
N MET A 1 -0.11 -8.67 -32.51
CA MET A 1 -0.36 -7.25 -32.25
C MET A 1 0.52 -6.45 -33.19
N LEU A 2 -0.03 -5.47 -33.91
CA LEU A 2 0.74 -4.57 -34.76
C LEU A 2 0.89 -3.22 -34.05
N PRO A 3 2.10 -2.61 -34.06
CA PRO A 3 2.29 -1.30 -33.45
C PRO A 3 1.51 -0.24 -34.22
N LEU A 4 0.77 0.60 -33.50
CA LEU A 4 0.01 1.72 -34.09
C LEU A 4 0.93 2.82 -34.63
N ALA A 5 2.02 3.11 -33.91
CA ALA A 5 3.05 4.06 -34.29
C ALA A 5 4.38 3.67 -33.63
N ILE A 6 5.49 3.96 -34.30
CA ILE A 6 6.85 3.80 -33.76
C ILE A 6 7.61 5.07 -34.08
N ALA A 7 8.39 5.55 -33.12
CA ALA A 7 9.34 6.63 -33.32
C ALA A 7 10.75 6.18 -32.93
N CYS A 8 11.74 6.55 -33.74
CA CYS A 8 13.14 6.44 -33.39
C CYS A 8 13.62 7.84 -33.00
N VAL A 9 14.10 7.98 -31.76
CA VAL A 9 14.52 9.26 -31.18
C VAL A 9 15.85 9.08 -30.47
N ASP A 10 16.69 10.12 -30.47
CA ASP A 10 18.02 10.07 -29.85
C ASP A 10 17.93 9.95 -28.31
N ALA A 11 16.85 10.46 -27.72
CA ALA A 11 16.60 10.38 -26.27
C ALA A 11 15.11 10.38 -25.92
N GLU A 12 14.75 9.64 -24.86
CA GLU A 12 13.41 9.64 -24.24
C GLU A 12 13.21 10.86 -23.32
N CYS A 13 13.25 12.06 -23.91
CA CYS A 13 13.08 13.33 -23.21
C CYS A 13 11.71 13.95 -23.50
N LYS A 14 11.40 15.04 -22.77
CA LYS A 14 10.14 15.79 -22.94
C LYS A 14 9.91 16.22 -24.40
N GLU A 15 10.94 16.74 -25.06
CA GLU A 15 10.85 17.30 -26.42
C GLU A 15 10.50 16.22 -27.44
N SER A 16 11.20 15.08 -27.41
CA SER A 16 10.91 13.91 -28.24
C SER A 16 9.47 13.40 -28.05
N TRP A 17 9.02 13.33 -26.80
CA TRP A 17 7.66 12.91 -26.47
C TRP A 17 6.60 13.91 -26.91
N THR A 18 6.84 15.22 -26.74
CA THR A 18 5.93 16.27 -27.21
C THR A 18 5.76 16.22 -28.73
N TRP A 19 6.87 16.11 -29.47
CA TRP A 19 6.82 15.97 -30.92
C TRP A 19 6.03 14.72 -31.34
N PHE A 20 6.35 13.56 -30.75
CA PHE A 20 5.67 12.31 -31.09
C PHE A 20 4.17 12.37 -30.81
N LEU A 21 3.78 12.89 -29.64
CA LEU A 21 2.37 13.04 -29.28
C LEU A 21 1.63 14.06 -30.16
N GLN A 22 2.30 15.10 -30.65
CA GLN A 22 1.71 16.04 -31.61
C GLN A 22 1.39 15.34 -32.92
N VAL A 23 2.36 14.64 -33.52
CA VAL A 23 2.17 13.88 -34.75
C VAL A 23 1.05 12.85 -34.58
N LEU A 24 1.07 12.12 -33.46
CA LEU A 24 0.02 11.14 -33.14
C LEU A 24 -1.36 11.81 -33.01
N CYS A 25 -1.47 12.98 -32.38
CA CYS A 25 -2.73 13.70 -32.25
C CYS A 25 -3.21 14.32 -33.57
N GLU A 26 -2.31 14.65 -34.50
CA GLU A 26 -2.67 15.15 -35.82
C GLU A 26 -3.30 14.05 -36.67
N ASP A 27 -2.74 12.84 -36.65
CA ASP A 27 -3.25 11.71 -37.44
C ASP A 27 -4.50 11.07 -36.84
N PHE A 28 -4.52 10.83 -35.53
CA PHE A 28 -5.61 10.13 -34.85
C PHE A 28 -6.65 11.06 -34.21
N GLY A 29 -6.38 12.37 -34.18
CA GLY A 29 -7.20 13.34 -33.48
C GLY A 29 -6.93 13.39 -31.97
N ARG A 30 -7.29 14.51 -31.35
CA ARG A 30 -7.16 14.69 -29.89
C ARG A 30 -8.12 13.78 -29.14
N PRO A 31 -7.72 13.20 -27.99
CA PRO A 31 -8.52 12.26 -27.22
C PRO A 31 -9.86 12.84 -26.73
N GLN A 32 -9.96 14.16 -26.58
CA GLN A 32 -11.21 14.83 -26.23
C GLN A 32 -12.30 14.68 -27.31
N ASN A 33 -11.89 14.54 -28.57
CA ASN A 33 -12.81 14.46 -29.71
C ASN A 33 -13.04 13.01 -30.18
N THR A 34 -12.11 12.11 -29.86
CA THR A 34 -12.11 10.73 -30.37
C THR A 34 -12.44 9.66 -29.32
N GLY A 35 -12.52 10.03 -28.04
CA GLY A 35 -12.78 9.08 -26.95
C GLY A 35 -11.60 8.13 -26.68
N CYS A 36 -10.42 8.41 -27.22
CA CYS A 36 -9.22 7.59 -27.04
C CYS A 36 -8.65 7.73 -25.61
N VAL A 37 -8.29 6.60 -25.01
CA VAL A 37 -7.65 6.54 -23.69
C VAL A 37 -6.17 6.19 -23.85
N PHE A 38 -5.29 7.06 -23.34
CA PHE A 38 -3.85 6.82 -23.33
C PHE A 38 -3.43 6.04 -22.08
N MET A 39 -2.82 4.87 -22.28
CA MET A 39 -2.17 4.10 -21.22
C MET A 39 -0.66 4.21 -21.39
N SER A 40 0.05 4.60 -20.32
CA SER A 40 1.50 4.77 -20.36
C SER A 40 2.16 4.40 -19.02
N ASP A 41 3.43 4.03 -19.10
CA ASP A 41 4.36 3.74 -18.00
C ASP A 41 4.79 4.99 -17.18
N GLN A 42 4.14 6.14 -17.40
CA GLN A 42 4.34 7.35 -16.57
C GLN A 42 5.80 7.84 -16.46
N GLN A 43 6.57 7.69 -17.54
CA GLN A 43 7.92 8.22 -17.60
C GLN A 43 7.90 9.76 -17.49
N LYS A 44 8.87 10.35 -16.77
CA LYS A 44 8.89 11.79 -16.44
C LYS A 44 8.75 12.71 -17.67
N GLY A 45 9.47 12.41 -18.75
CA GLY A 45 9.44 13.19 -19.99
C GLY A 45 8.04 13.20 -20.62
N LEU A 46 7.39 12.05 -20.62
CA LEU A 46 6.05 11.88 -21.17
C LEU A 46 4.97 12.54 -20.30
N ILE A 47 5.03 12.42 -18.97
CA ILE A 47 4.09 13.13 -18.08
C ILE A 47 4.13 14.63 -18.36
N GLN A 48 5.34 15.18 -18.52
CA GLN A 48 5.49 16.61 -18.79
C GLN A 48 4.94 16.99 -20.18
N ALA A 49 5.14 16.15 -21.19
CA ALA A 49 4.57 16.35 -22.52
C ALA A 49 3.02 16.31 -22.49
N PHE A 50 2.42 15.37 -21.76
CA PHE A 50 0.96 15.30 -21.58
C PHE A 50 0.38 16.55 -20.91
N LYS A 51 1.03 17.05 -19.86
CA LYS A 51 0.59 18.27 -19.17
C LYS A 51 0.57 19.48 -20.10
N ASP A 52 1.57 19.58 -20.98
CA ASP A 52 1.70 20.71 -21.89
C ASP A 52 0.72 20.60 -23.08
N LEU A 53 0.57 19.41 -23.66
CA LEU A 53 -0.27 19.21 -24.85
C LEU A 53 -1.76 19.05 -24.53
N MET A 54 -2.06 18.42 -23.39
CA MET A 54 -3.40 17.99 -23.03
C MET A 54 -3.63 18.15 -21.52
N PRO A 55 -3.68 19.40 -21.00
CA PRO A 55 -3.75 19.69 -19.57
C PRO A 55 -5.01 19.15 -18.88
N ASN A 56 -6.07 18.91 -19.64
CA ASN A 56 -7.35 18.38 -19.14
C ASN A 56 -7.41 16.85 -19.09
N ILE A 57 -6.34 16.14 -19.43
CA ILE A 57 -6.30 14.68 -19.30
C ILE A 57 -5.92 14.33 -17.87
N GLU A 58 -6.88 13.72 -17.18
CA GLU A 58 -6.68 13.12 -15.88
C GLU A 58 -5.74 11.91 -15.99
N ILE A 59 -4.48 12.09 -15.60
CA ILE A 59 -3.53 10.98 -15.40
C ILE A 59 -3.85 10.29 -14.06
N THR A 60 -5.04 9.71 -13.94
CA THR A 60 -5.60 9.18 -12.68
C THR A 60 -5.35 7.68 -12.48
N GLY A 61 -4.78 7.00 -13.47
CA GLY A 61 -4.63 5.54 -13.48
C GLY A 61 -3.91 4.96 -12.25
N ILE A 62 -2.93 5.66 -11.67
CA ILE A 62 -2.24 5.18 -10.45
C ILE A 62 -3.19 5.19 -9.25
N GLU A 63 -3.94 6.26 -9.06
CA GLU A 63 -4.77 6.43 -7.87
C GLU A 63 -5.98 5.51 -7.93
N TYR A 64 -6.60 5.36 -9.11
CA TYR A 64 -7.57 4.30 -9.38
C TYR A 64 -7.02 2.92 -9.08
N LYS A 65 -5.83 2.58 -9.61
CA LYS A 65 -5.22 1.27 -9.39
C LYS A 65 -4.99 1.02 -7.90
N LYS A 66 -4.51 2.02 -7.15
CA LYS A 66 -4.31 1.93 -5.70
C LYS A 66 -5.64 1.70 -4.98
N LEU A 67 -6.66 2.50 -5.27
CA LEU A 67 -7.97 2.39 -4.64
C LEU A 67 -8.61 1.04 -4.96
N LEU A 68 -8.64 0.64 -6.23
CA LEU A 68 -9.19 -0.63 -6.68
C LEU A 68 -8.47 -1.82 -6.05
N TRP A 69 -7.14 -1.77 -5.98
CA TRP A 69 -6.34 -2.79 -5.29
C TRP A 69 -6.64 -2.85 -3.79
N THR A 70 -6.82 -1.71 -3.12
CA THR A 70 -7.18 -1.69 -1.69
C THR A 70 -8.58 -2.24 -1.43
N VAL A 71 -9.53 -2.01 -2.34
CA VAL A 71 -10.87 -2.61 -2.28
C VAL A 71 -10.77 -4.12 -2.46
N ALA A 72 -10.12 -4.58 -3.53
CA ALA A 72 -9.97 -6.01 -3.84
C ALA A 72 -9.21 -6.77 -2.75
N SER A 73 -8.20 -6.13 -2.13
CA SER A 73 -7.37 -6.76 -1.09
C SER A 73 -8.00 -6.76 0.30
N ALA A 74 -9.16 -6.11 0.49
CA ALA A 74 -9.80 -6.02 1.80
C ALA A 74 -10.16 -7.42 2.31
N SER A 75 -9.76 -7.75 3.53
CA SER A 75 -9.98 -9.06 4.14
C SER A 75 -11.27 -9.17 4.96
N THR A 76 -11.95 -8.05 5.21
CA THR A 76 -13.16 -7.99 6.06
C THR A 76 -14.20 -7.06 5.44
N GLN A 77 -15.48 -7.35 5.71
CA GLN A 77 -16.62 -6.62 5.15
C GLN A 77 -16.57 -5.13 5.48
N VAL A 78 -16.27 -4.79 6.73
CA VAL A 78 -16.18 -3.40 7.17
C VAL A 78 -15.08 -2.63 6.43
N HIS A 79 -13.94 -3.27 6.15
CA HIS A 79 -12.87 -2.62 5.39
C HIS A 79 -13.25 -2.50 3.91
N PHE A 80 -13.83 -3.55 3.33
CA PHE A 80 -14.30 -3.56 1.94
C PHE A 80 -15.30 -2.41 1.70
N GLU A 81 -16.33 -2.29 2.54
CA GLU A 81 -17.33 -1.22 2.45
C GLU A 81 -16.68 0.16 2.57
N ARG A 82 -15.78 0.37 3.54
CA ARG A 82 -15.04 1.64 3.69
C ARG A 82 -14.21 1.99 2.46
N HIS A 83 -13.51 1.01 1.88
CA HIS A 83 -12.73 1.23 0.67
C HIS A 83 -13.63 1.50 -0.54
N MET A 84 -14.79 0.86 -0.61
CA MET A 84 -15.78 1.08 -1.65
C MET A 84 -16.42 2.48 -1.56
N THR A 85 -16.69 2.98 -0.35
CA THR A 85 -17.13 4.37 -0.15
C THR A 85 -16.07 5.36 -0.66
N LYS A 86 -14.80 5.12 -0.35
CA LYS A 86 -13.69 5.96 -0.87
C LYS A 86 -13.58 5.90 -2.39
N LEU A 87 -13.81 4.73 -3.00
CA LEU A 87 -13.83 4.59 -4.45
C LEU A 87 -14.98 5.40 -5.06
N LYS A 88 -16.18 5.38 -4.43
CA LYS A 88 -17.34 6.16 -4.86
C LYS A 88 -17.10 7.67 -4.77
N GLU A 89 -16.49 8.13 -3.68
CA GLU A 89 -16.10 9.54 -3.50
C GLU A 89 -15.08 9.99 -4.55
N PHE A 90 -14.16 9.10 -4.94
CA PHE A 90 -13.17 9.38 -5.97
C PHE A 90 -13.79 9.40 -7.37
N ASN A 91 -14.63 8.41 -7.70
CA ASN A 91 -15.37 8.36 -8.95
C ASN A 91 -16.58 7.43 -8.91
N GLU A 92 -17.74 8.00 -9.23
CA GLU A 92 -19.02 7.29 -9.20
C GLU A 92 -19.17 6.28 -10.36
N ASN A 93 -18.63 6.58 -11.55
CA ASN A 93 -18.69 5.67 -12.69
C ASN A 93 -17.87 4.39 -12.44
N ALA A 94 -16.69 4.53 -11.83
CA ALA A 94 -15.85 3.40 -11.45
C ALA A 94 -16.54 2.53 -10.37
N TYR A 95 -17.18 3.15 -9.38
CA TYR A 95 -17.99 2.42 -8.40
C TYR A 95 -19.12 1.63 -9.06
N ASN A 96 -19.87 2.26 -9.97
CA ASN A 96 -20.97 1.60 -10.69
C ASN A 96 -20.46 0.42 -11.53
N TRP A 97 -19.32 0.57 -12.20
CA TRP A 97 -18.70 -0.51 -12.98
C TRP A 97 -18.26 -1.69 -12.10
N VAL A 98 -17.64 -1.40 -10.95
CA VAL A 98 -17.22 -2.44 -9.99
C VAL A 98 -18.45 -3.17 -9.41
N MET A 99 -19.55 -2.46 -9.18
CA MET A 99 -20.80 -3.05 -8.67
C MET A 99 -21.56 -3.91 -9.70
N GLN A 100 -21.29 -3.75 -10.99
CA GLN A 100 -21.82 -4.67 -12.02
C GLN A 100 -21.16 -6.05 -11.93
N HIS A 101 -19.98 -6.15 -11.32
CA HIS A 101 -19.23 -7.39 -11.20
C HIS A 101 -19.44 -7.99 -9.81
N ASP A 102 -19.70 -9.29 -9.75
CA ASP A 102 -19.93 -9.97 -8.48
C ASP A 102 -18.68 -9.92 -7.59
N SER A 103 -18.80 -9.26 -6.44
CA SER A 103 -17.72 -9.10 -5.45
C SER A 103 -17.16 -10.43 -4.95
N HIS A 104 -17.92 -11.54 -5.03
CA HIS A 104 -17.44 -12.87 -4.65
C HIS A 104 -16.34 -13.40 -5.57
N THR A 105 -16.23 -12.88 -6.79
CA THR A 105 -15.27 -13.38 -7.80
C THR A 105 -13.90 -12.72 -7.76
N TRP A 106 -13.80 -11.50 -7.22
CA TRP A 106 -12.57 -10.70 -7.31
C TRP A 106 -12.12 -10.08 -5.97
N ALA A 107 -12.97 -10.08 -4.94
CA ALA A 107 -12.60 -9.53 -3.64
C ALA A 107 -12.03 -10.62 -2.71
N ARG A 108 -10.83 -10.37 -2.20
CA ARG A 108 -10.07 -11.24 -1.30
C ARG A 108 -10.82 -11.58 0.00
N MET A 109 -11.73 -10.72 0.44
CA MET A 109 -12.62 -10.96 1.57
C MET A 109 -13.35 -12.30 1.46
N TRP A 110 -13.76 -12.67 0.24
CA TRP A 110 -14.48 -13.90 -0.05
C TRP A 110 -13.55 -15.06 -0.39
N GLU A 111 -12.44 -14.78 -1.07
CA GLU A 111 -11.44 -15.79 -1.46
C GLU A 111 -10.71 -16.42 -0.26
N LEU A 112 -10.42 -15.64 0.79
CA LEU A 112 -9.57 -16.09 1.89
C LEU A 112 -10.19 -17.13 2.82
N THR A 113 -11.50 -17.10 3.01
CA THR A 113 -12.10 -17.94 4.04
C THR A 113 -12.61 -19.24 3.48
N GLY A 114 -13.15 -19.26 2.24
CA GLY A 114 -13.96 -20.39 1.75
C GLY A 114 -15.05 -20.82 2.74
N ILE A 115 -15.38 -19.94 3.69
CA ILE A 115 -16.30 -20.14 4.80
C ILE A 115 -17.22 -18.93 4.77
N PRO A 116 -18.54 -19.13 4.77
CA PRO A 116 -19.51 -18.04 4.82
C PRO A 116 -19.23 -17.08 5.96
N CYS A 117 -19.40 -15.78 5.74
CA CYS A 117 -19.31 -14.81 6.83
C CYS A 117 -20.44 -15.02 7.86
N LYS A 118 -20.32 -14.42 9.05
CA LYS A 118 -21.34 -14.54 10.11
C LYS A 118 -22.76 -14.17 9.63
N HIS A 119 -22.89 -13.20 8.72
CA HIS A 119 -24.17 -12.77 8.17
C HIS A 119 -24.76 -13.81 7.21
N ALA A 120 -23.92 -14.37 6.32
CA ALA A 120 -24.31 -15.44 5.42
C ALA A 120 -24.73 -16.69 6.22
N PHE A 121 -23.99 -17.03 7.28
CA PHE A 121 -24.34 -18.13 8.18
C PHE A 121 -25.70 -17.92 8.83
N SER A 122 -25.99 -16.70 9.32
CA SER A 122 -27.31 -16.36 9.86
C SER A 122 -28.42 -16.44 8.81
N ALA A 123 -28.19 -15.96 7.58
CA ALA A 123 -29.18 -16.02 6.50
C ALA A 123 -29.49 -17.47 6.08
N ILE A 124 -28.46 -18.31 5.90
CA ILE A 124 -28.60 -19.74 5.61
C ILE A 124 -29.42 -20.43 6.71
N HIS A 125 -29.13 -20.10 7.97
CA HIS A 125 -29.86 -20.65 9.11
C HIS A 125 -31.32 -20.21 9.14
N CYS A 126 -31.62 -18.93 8.85
CA CYS A 126 -32.99 -18.44 8.72
C CYS A 126 -33.76 -19.14 7.59
N ASN A 127 -33.06 -19.50 6.50
CA ASN A 127 -33.61 -20.27 5.39
C ASN A 127 -33.73 -21.78 5.70
N LYS A 128 -33.34 -22.22 6.92
CA LYS A 128 -33.30 -23.62 7.35
C LYS A 128 -32.40 -24.52 6.50
N GLU A 129 -31.38 -23.92 5.91
CA GLU A 129 -30.40 -24.62 5.08
C GLU A 129 -29.13 -24.94 5.87
N ARG A 130 -28.27 -25.75 5.25
CA ARG A 130 -27.03 -26.24 5.86
C ARG A 130 -25.82 -25.41 5.42
N PRO A 131 -25.09 -24.75 6.34
CA PRO A 131 -23.92 -23.93 6.00
C PRO A 131 -22.82 -24.69 5.26
N GLU A 132 -22.71 -26.00 5.49
CA GLU A 132 -21.70 -26.86 4.88
C GLU A 132 -21.84 -26.95 3.35
N LEU A 133 -23.03 -26.69 2.82
CA LEU A 133 -23.28 -26.64 1.36
C LEU A 133 -22.73 -25.37 0.71
N TYR A 134 -22.50 -24.33 1.52
CA TYR A 134 -22.02 -23.02 1.09
C TYR A 134 -20.53 -22.80 1.41
N MET A 135 -19.87 -23.79 2.00
CA MET A 135 -18.43 -23.79 2.22
C MET A 135 -17.69 -24.22 0.95
N HIS A 136 -16.50 -23.68 0.76
CA HIS A 136 -15.62 -24.05 -0.34
C HIS A 136 -15.22 -25.53 -0.24
N GLN A 137 -15.06 -26.21 -1.38
CA GLN A 137 -14.76 -27.64 -1.47
C GLN A 137 -13.55 -28.09 -0.63
N PHE A 138 -12.58 -27.20 -0.42
CA PHE A 138 -11.41 -27.43 0.44
C PHE A 138 -11.78 -27.87 1.87
N PHE A 139 -12.90 -27.39 2.41
CA PHE A 139 -13.34 -27.71 3.77
C PHE A 139 -14.29 -28.91 3.86
N THR A 140 -14.55 -29.59 2.75
CA THR A 140 -15.42 -30.77 2.78
C THR A 140 -14.72 -31.97 3.40
N LYS A 141 -15.49 -32.83 4.08
CA LYS A 141 -15.00 -34.10 4.63
C LYS A 141 -14.33 -34.97 3.56
N ALA A 142 -14.85 -34.95 2.33
CA ALA A 142 -14.28 -35.67 1.20
C ALA A 142 -12.83 -35.24 0.90
N THR A 143 -12.59 -33.93 0.81
CA THR A 143 -11.24 -33.37 0.58
C THR A 143 -10.30 -33.68 1.73
N TYR A 144 -10.77 -33.54 2.99
CA TYR A 144 -9.98 -33.92 4.17
C TYR A 144 -9.57 -35.40 4.10
N LEU A 145 -10.52 -36.32 3.92
CA LEU A 145 -10.22 -37.74 3.80
C LEU A 145 -9.31 -38.06 2.61
N ASN A 146 -9.41 -37.32 1.51
CA ASN A 146 -8.54 -37.49 0.36
C ASN A 146 -7.09 -37.04 0.64
N VAL A 147 -6.91 -35.90 1.32
CA VAL A 147 -5.59 -35.40 1.73
C VAL A 147 -4.91 -36.37 2.70
N TYR A 148 -5.65 -36.85 3.70
CA TYR A 148 -5.16 -37.82 4.68
C TYR A 148 -5.34 -39.28 4.26
N LYS A 149 -5.70 -39.56 3.00
CA LYS A 149 -5.85 -40.92 2.47
C LYS A 149 -4.53 -41.69 2.52
N HIS A 150 -3.43 -40.96 2.36
CA HIS A 150 -2.08 -41.50 2.37
C HIS A 150 -1.54 -41.43 3.80
N SER A 151 -0.83 -42.48 4.23
CA SER A 151 -0.20 -42.50 5.55
C SER A 151 0.84 -41.41 5.67
N ILE A 152 0.60 -40.45 6.56
CA ILE A 152 1.62 -39.50 7.00
C ILE A 152 2.54 -40.29 7.93
N GLN A 153 3.76 -40.55 7.46
CA GLN A 153 4.76 -41.20 8.30
C GLN A 153 5.08 -40.29 9.48
N PRO A 154 5.18 -40.83 10.70
CA PRO A 154 5.58 -40.03 11.85
C PRO A 154 6.93 -39.40 11.55
N VAL A 155 7.07 -38.11 11.86
CA VAL A 155 8.37 -37.46 11.80
C VAL A 155 9.22 -38.06 12.93
N PRO A 156 10.42 -38.61 12.62
CA PRO A 156 11.30 -39.17 13.65
C PRO A 156 11.65 -38.13 14.72
N SER A 157 12.10 -38.58 15.91
CA SER A 157 12.62 -37.66 16.94
C SER A 157 13.73 -36.79 16.34
N GLN A 158 13.92 -35.59 16.90
CA GLN A 158 15.00 -34.69 16.50
C GLN A 158 16.37 -35.38 16.50
N ASP A 159 16.57 -36.34 17.41
CA ASP A 159 17.80 -37.13 17.53
C ASP A 159 18.08 -38.06 16.33
N ALA A 160 17.04 -38.38 15.56
CA ALA A 160 17.09 -39.27 14.41
C ALA A 160 16.96 -38.50 13.08
N TRP A 161 17.01 -37.17 13.10
CA TRP A 161 17.05 -36.37 11.88
C TRP A 161 18.43 -36.46 11.21
N GLU A 162 18.45 -36.61 9.89
CA GLU A 162 19.69 -36.61 9.14
C GLU A 162 20.34 -35.23 9.24
N ILE A 163 21.60 -35.20 9.70
CA ILE A 163 22.38 -33.97 9.74
C ILE A 163 22.80 -33.64 8.32
N THR A 164 22.01 -32.78 7.67
CA THR A 164 22.32 -32.26 6.34
C THR A 164 23.56 -31.38 6.37
N LYS A 165 24.39 -31.44 5.31
CA LYS A 165 25.53 -30.52 5.10
C LYS A 165 25.09 -29.10 4.68
N LEU A 166 23.78 -28.85 4.63
CA LEU A 166 23.22 -27.55 4.31
C LEU A 166 23.48 -26.59 5.47
N LEU A 167 23.58 -25.31 5.16
CA LEU A 167 23.73 -24.27 6.17
C LEU A 167 22.52 -24.30 7.11
N ASP A 168 22.79 -24.16 8.40
CA ASP A 168 21.75 -24.02 9.40
C ASP A 168 20.83 -22.84 9.03
N ILE A 169 19.52 -23.10 9.07
CA ILE A 169 18.53 -22.06 8.87
C ILE A 169 18.55 -21.17 10.11
N HIS A 170 19.30 -20.08 10.05
CA HIS A 170 19.26 -19.08 11.09
C HIS A 170 17.87 -18.45 11.14
N PRO A 171 17.32 -18.20 12.35
CA PRO A 171 16.04 -17.52 12.48
C PRO A 171 16.10 -16.19 11.76
N TRP A 172 15.03 -15.84 11.04
CA TRP A 172 14.95 -14.55 10.38
C TRP A 172 15.21 -13.45 11.40
N THR A 173 16.15 -12.56 11.09
CA THR A 173 16.53 -11.48 12.00
C THR A 173 15.36 -10.52 12.14
N VAL A 174 14.54 -10.70 13.18
CA VAL A 174 13.42 -9.81 13.48
C VAL A 174 13.97 -8.45 13.85
N LYS A 175 13.94 -7.52 12.89
CA LYS A 175 14.22 -6.10 13.17
C LYS A 175 13.11 -5.61 14.10
N LYS A 176 13.47 -5.26 15.33
CA LYS A 176 12.53 -4.56 16.22
C LYS A 176 12.11 -3.27 15.51
N PRO A 177 10.81 -3.03 15.31
CA PRO A 177 10.37 -1.79 14.69
C PRO A 177 10.89 -0.61 15.52
N PRO A 178 11.24 0.53 14.87
CA PRO A 178 11.63 1.72 15.60
C PRO A 178 10.54 2.03 16.61
N SER A 179 10.92 2.05 17.89
CA SER A 179 9.97 2.38 18.95
C SER A 179 9.37 3.75 18.67
N ARG A 180 8.11 3.96 19.08
CA ARG A 180 7.43 5.25 18.95
C ARG A 180 8.37 6.38 19.38
N PRO A 181 8.60 7.41 18.53
CA PRO A 181 9.45 8.53 18.88
C PRO A 181 9.03 9.11 20.22
N ARG A 182 9.97 9.23 21.16
CA ARG A 182 9.68 9.78 22.48
C ARG A 182 9.21 11.23 22.31
N ARG A 183 8.05 11.56 22.89
CA ARG A 183 7.45 12.91 22.84
C ARG A 183 8.36 13.99 23.44
N LYS A 184 9.26 13.62 24.34
CA LYS A 184 10.31 14.49 24.90
C LYS A 184 11.66 13.87 24.63
N ARG A 185 12.58 14.67 24.09
CA ARG A 185 14.00 14.33 23.94
C ARG A 185 14.62 14.06 25.32
N THR A 186 15.41 13.01 25.44
CA THR A 186 16.24 12.78 26.64
C THR A 186 17.31 13.85 26.71
N LYS A 187 17.34 14.61 27.81
CA LYS A 187 18.38 15.63 28.05
C LYS A 187 19.67 14.96 28.53
N LYS A 188 20.83 15.47 28.09
CA LYS A 188 22.13 15.06 28.63
C LYS A 188 22.26 15.53 30.09
N PRO A 189 23.09 14.88 30.93
CA PRO A 189 23.21 15.21 32.36
C PRO A 189 23.50 16.69 32.63
N ASN A 190 24.27 17.34 31.75
CA ASN A 190 24.71 18.73 31.90
C ASN A 190 23.81 19.74 31.16
N GLU A 191 22.67 19.34 30.60
CA GLU A 191 21.79 20.28 29.92
C GLU A 191 20.91 21.05 30.91
N PRO A 192 20.89 22.40 30.86
CA PRO A 192 20.06 23.20 31.74
C PRO A 192 18.57 22.89 31.54
N LYS A 193 17.83 22.82 32.64
CA LYS A 193 16.39 22.50 32.62
C LYS A 193 15.58 23.58 31.85
N ASN A 194 16.04 24.83 31.89
CA ASN A 194 15.53 25.97 31.13
C ASN A 194 16.73 26.85 30.64
N PRO A 195 16.94 27.01 29.33
CA PRO A 195 18.03 27.83 28.79
C PRO A 195 17.92 29.32 29.13
N TYR A 196 16.70 29.81 29.37
CA TYR A 196 16.40 31.22 29.58
C TYR A 196 16.40 31.65 31.06
N LYS A 197 16.71 30.72 31.98
CA LYS A 197 16.76 31.00 33.42
C LYS A 197 18.21 31.03 33.89
N VAL A 198 18.77 32.23 34.07
CA VAL A 198 20.10 32.40 34.67
C VAL A 198 20.04 31.94 36.13
N SER A 199 20.92 31.02 36.54
CA SER A 199 21.00 30.63 37.95
C SER A 199 21.63 31.76 38.76
N ARG A 200 21.13 32.00 39.98
CA ARG A 200 21.69 33.00 40.91
C ARG A 200 22.82 32.44 41.78
N ALA A 201 23.49 31.38 41.32
CA ALA A 201 24.63 30.83 42.06
C ALA A 201 25.91 31.52 41.57
N GLY A 202 26.52 32.34 42.44
CA GLY A 202 27.89 32.82 42.26
C GLY A 202 28.09 34.21 41.64
N LYS A 203 27.21 35.20 41.91
CA LYS A 203 27.55 36.62 41.62
C LYS A 203 27.94 37.34 42.90
N ASN A 204 29.23 37.43 43.18
CA ASN A 204 29.78 38.45 44.09
C ASN A 204 29.69 39.81 43.38
N VAL A 205 28.86 40.71 43.89
CA VAL A 205 28.79 42.09 43.45
C VAL A 205 29.96 42.82 44.12
N GLY A 206 30.95 43.24 43.34
CA GLY A 206 32.18 43.87 43.83
C GLY A 206 31.90 45.16 44.60
N ALA A 207 32.53 45.29 45.77
CA ALA A 207 32.62 46.54 46.52
C ALA A 207 33.66 47.46 45.88
N TRP A 208 33.29 48.72 45.62
CA TRP A 208 34.15 49.75 45.07
C TRP A 208 35.18 50.21 46.12
N GLN A 209 36.48 49.99 45.87
CA GLN A 209 37.55 50.63 46.64
C GLN A 209 37.86 52.01 46.04
N LEU A 210 37.66 53.06 46.83
CA LEU A 210 38.09 54.43 46.54
C LEU A 210 39.59 54.54 46.84
N SER A 211 40.41 54.79 45.82
CA SER A 211 41.83 55.13 45.99
C SER A 211 41.98 56.61 46.33
N SER A 212 42.38 56.91 47.57
CA SER A 212 42.83 58.23 47.99
C SER A 212 44.34 58.33 47.80
N ASN A 213 44.78 58.98 46.72
CA ASN A 213 46.12 59.57 46.65
C ASN A 213 45.94 61.10 46.72
N TRP A 214 46.27 61.66 47.88
CA TRP A 214 46.62 63.07 48.04
C TRP A 214 48.15 63.16 48.14
N ALA A 215 48.67 64.29 47.67
CA ALA A 215 50.08 64.63 47.46
C ALA A 215 51.00 64.47 48.68
#